data_AF-A0A416CJN3-F1
#
_entry.id   AF-A0A416CJN3-F1
#
_cell.length_a   1.000
_cell.length_b   1.000
_cell.length_c   1.000
_cell.angle_alpha   90.00
_cell.angle_beta   90.00
_cell.angle_gamma   90.00
#
_symmetry.space_group_name_H-M   'P 1'
#
loop_
_entity.id
_entity.type
_entity.pdbx_description
1 polymer ?
#
loop_
_entity_poly.entity_id
_entity_poly.type
_entity_poly.pdbx_seq_one_letter_code
_entity_poly.pdbx_strand_id
1 'polypeptide(L)'
;MIFVCAAGNNAANIDDTPFYPASYDCENIISVAAMDGNNLAFFSNYGKDIDIAVNGASAKSSTPENEYGNSCGTSVSAAYVSGVMADIIAENGNSDIKTLFNILKDMAVESNSDDPRLSGMAVLELNYTSSLMSEEYETELYTDSDDTYTTLNISQISAGGYHSAINVNNDAFIFGESNAVNGDFYWGDEDFAAPGHKMFESGYPTGDPNSFDPSSFIVKKVSTRGDHTLILLANGIVCSLGANQYGQLGVGYVNGGITDGYDPTLKVLGLTNIVDIAAGHQFSMALDSSGRVYTWGNNKDGQLGINSTYPFYTTAQLVEGLPKIKEISAGHYHALVKSVDGDIYGWGRSYNGALGEQSLDACISPVKLDVDNVDKAIAGLDNSFFIKSDKTVYACGANTYGQLGDGTLNTRTDIFKVGIDNVVDVSASFSTIFLTEDGTAYGCGANGFGQLGIGSTATAVRNIVKIPGTYTAVSTGGSHTLFLGDEGIYSAGRNQHKQCGFEDADGIYLTPTLISSFSKDAFKVTNVYVDNTNNKLVVEGTSNLYSSIDARIIIGYTYLYANSTVDNNGIYHLEYDISSLSKGRYSFIFEMYHEYPYKLRHSFSYNPLSDNVAAEYSFNIEKINNIY
;
A
#
# COMPACT_ATOMS: atom_id res chain seq x y z
N MET A 1 -23.96 19.66 -9.70
CA MET A 1 -22.71 19.25 -10.38
C MET A 1 -22.23 20.48 -11.14
N ILE A 2 -21.05 20.99 -10.79
CA ILE A 2 -20.42 22.17 -11.40
C ILE A 2 -19.41 21.67 -12.44
N PHE A 3 -19.37 22.29 -13.61
CA PHE A 3 -18.40 22.01 -14.67
C PHE A 3 -17.50 23.21 -14.86
N VAL A 4 -16.19 23.01 -14.76
CA VAL A 4 -15.20 24.05 -15.07
C VAL A 4 -14.63 23.72 -16.45
N CYS A 5 -14.76 24.66 -17.38
CA CYS A 5 -14.49 24.43 -18.80
C CYS A 5 -13.50 25.45 -19.34
N ALA A 6 -12.52 24.97 -20.09
CA ALA A 6 -11.61 25.85 -20.83
C ALA A 6 -12.36 26.63 -21.91
N ALA A 7 -12.04 27.92 -22.06
CA ALA A 7 -12.62 28.80 -23.07
C ALA A 7 -12.29 28.38 -24.52
N GLY A 8 -11.20 27.63 -24.72
CA GLY A 8 -10.69 27.19 -26.02
C GLY A 8 -9.47 27.99 -26.49
N ASN A 9 -8.78 27.45 -27.51
CA ASN A 9 -7.44 27.90 -27.92
C ASN A 9 -7.39 28.51 -29.34
N ASN A 10 -8.46 29.20 -29.78
CA ASN A 10 -8.57 29.70 -31.16
C ASN A 10 -8.37 31.22 -31.30
N ALA A 11 -8.06 31.93 -30.21
CA ALA A 11 -8.01 33.40 -30.18
C ALA A 11 -9.30 34.07 -30.69
N ALA A 12 -10.44 33.37 -30.57
CA ALA A 12 -11.71 33.81 -31.13
C ALA A 12 -12.54 34.58 -30.08
N ASN A 13 -13.30 35.58 -30.55
CA ASN A 13 -14.38 36.17 -29.77
C ASN A 13 -15.59 35.22 -29.82
N ILE A 14 -15.91 34.59 -28.68
CA ILE A 14 -16.99 33.61 -28.61
C ILE A 14 -18.38 34.25 -28.73
N ASP A 15 -18.49 35.55 -28.46
CA ASP A 15 -19.73 36.32 -28.63
C ASP A 15 -20.15 36.38 -30.10
N ASP A 16 -19.19 36.33 -31.02
CA ASP A 16 -19.39 36.36 -32.47
C ASP A 16 -19.46 34.94 -33.08
N THR A 17 -18.93 33.92 -32.39
CA THR A 17 -18.79 32.55 -32.88
C THR A 17 -18.96 31.48 -31.77
N PRO A 18 -20.21 31.12 -31.39
CA PRO A 18 -20.50 30.27 -30.23
C PRO A 18 -20.37 28.76 -30.53
N PHE A 19 -19.18 28.32 -30.95
CA PHE A 19 -18.91 26.90 -31.24
C PHE A 19 -18.33 26.11 -30.05
N TYR A 20 -18.09 26.75 -28.90
CA TYR A 20 -17.40 26.15 -27.75
C TYR A 20 -18.34 25.88 -26.56
N PRO A 21 -18.15 24.78 -25.78
CA PRO A 21 -18.97 24.46 -24.60
C PRO A 21 -19.04 25.61 -23.57
N ALA A 22 -17.97 26.40 -23.51
CA ALA A 22 -17.79 27.60 -22.70
C ALA A 22 -18.65 28.81 -23.13
N SER A 23 -19.39 28.73 -24.25
CA SER A 23 -20.26 29.80 -24.76
C SER A 23 -21.75 29.55 -24.53
N TYR A 24 -22.12 28.44 -23.87
CA TYR A 24 -23.49 28.17 -23.50
C TYR A 24 -23.75 28.73 -22.10
N ASP A 25 -24.59 29.76 -22.00
CA ASP A 25 -25.06 30.37 -20.75
C ASP A 25 -25.83 29.34 -19.91
N CYS A 26 -25.09 28.57 -19.10
CA CYS A 26 -25.59 27.50 -18.26
C CYS A 26 -25.19 27.77 -16.82
N GLU A 27 -26.18 27.74 -15.91
CA GLU A 27 -26.00 28.16 -14.51
C GLU A 27 -24.99 27.32 -13.70
N ASN A 28 -24.51 26.19 -14.23
CA ASN A 28 -23.56 25.30 -13.56
C ASN A 28 -22.23 25.11 -14.32
N ILE A 29 -21.92 25.99 -15.30
CA ILE A 29 -20.65 26.00 -16.02
C ILE A 29 -19.85 27.25 -15.62
N ILE A 30 -18.55 27.09 -15.39
CA ILE A 30 -17.58 28.18 -15.27
C ILE A 30 -16.65 28.14 -16.48
N SER A 31 -16.63 29.21 -17.27
CA SER A 31 -15.75 29.34 -18.43
C SER A 31 -14.43 30.00 -18.08
N VAL A 32 -13.30 29.37 -18.44
CA VAL A 32 -11.96 29.75 -17.99
C VAL A 32 -11.03 30.11 -19.16
N ALA A 33 -10.63 31.37 -19.22
CA ALA A 33 -9.59 31.88 -20.12
C ALA A 33 -8.19 31.84 -19.46
N ALA A 34 -7.16 31.89 -20.30
CA ALA A 34 -5.77 31.95 -19.83
C ALA A 34 -5.13 33.30 -20.11
N MET A 35 -4.31 33.77 -19.18
CA MET A 35 -3.52 35.00 -19.29
C MET A 35 -2.03 34.70 -19.32
N ASP A 36 -1.29 35.48 -20.11
CA ASP A 36 0.16 35.52 -20.16
C ASP A 36 0.65 36.83 -19.56
N GLY A 37 1.10 36.74 -18.31
CA GLY A 37 1.36 37.91 -17.47
C GLY A 37 0.09 38.73 -17.29
N ASN A 38 0.17 40.03 -17.60
CA ASN A 38 -0.98 40.92 -17.47
C ASN A 38 -1.90 40.89 -18.69
N ASN A 39 -1.63 40.16 -19.77
CA ASN A 39 -2.48 40.17 -20.97
C ASN A 39 -3.20 38.84 -21.17
N LEU A 40 -4.29 38.83 -21.94
CA LEU A 40 -4.89 37.56 -22.34
C LEU A 40 -3.90 36.77 -23.21
N ALA A 41 -3.71 35.48 -22.92
CA ALA A 41 -2.84 34.62 -23.70
C ALA A 41 -3.27 34.63 -25.17
N PHE A 42 -2.29 34.71 -26.09
CA PHE A 42 -2.58 35.02 -27.50
C PHE A 42 -3.51 34.03 -28.19
N PHE A 43 -3.59 32.78 -27.71
CA PHE A 43 -4.46 31.73 -28.23
C PHE A 43 -5.78 31.59 -27.44
N SER A 44 -5.92 32.19 -26.26
CA SER A 44 -7.14 32.02 -25.46
C SER A 44 -8.31 32.68 -26.17
N ASN A 45 -9.43 31.97 -26.23
CA ASN A 45 -10.70 32.58 -26.58
C ASN A 45 -11.11 33.63 -25.53
N TYR A 46 -11.91 34.61 -25.97
CA TYR A 46 -12.41 35.73 -25.17
C TYR A 46 -13.85 36.07 -25.55
N GLY A 47 -14.52 36.88 -24.74
CA GLY A 47 -15.92 37.27 -24.92
C GLY A 47 -16.58 37.52 -23.58
N LYS A 48 -17.77 38.13 -23.59
CA LYS A 48 -18.52 38.50 -22.38
C LYS A 48 -18.99 37.27 -21.58
N ASP A 49 -19.13 36.12 -22.24
CA ASP A 49 -19.63 34.87 -21.65
C ASP A 49 -18.50 34.02 -21.03
N ILE A 50 -17.29 34.58 -20.90
CA ILE A 50 -16.21 33.97 -20.11
C ILE A 50 -16.22 34.53 -18.69
N ASP A 51 -16.29 33.64 -17.71
CA ASP A 51 -16.41 34.02 -16.31
C ASP A 51 -15.10 34.52 -15.69
N ILE A 52 -14.00 33.82 -15.99
CA ILE A 52 -12.74 33.99 -15.26
C ILE A 52 -11.54 33.83 -16.19
N ALA A 53 -10.51 34.64 -15.98
CA ALA A 53 -9.22 34.53 -16.63
C ALA A 53 -8.13 34.29 -15.58
N VAL A 54 -7.22 33.35 -15.86
CA VAL A 54 -6.19 32.94 -14.89
C VAL A 54 -4.80 33.23 -15.46
N ASN A 55 -3.97 33.94 -14.69
CA ASN A 55 -2.57 34.17 -15.04
C ASN A 55 -1.73 32.91 -14.85
N GLY A 56 -1.30 32.32 -15.98
CA GLY A 56 -0.60 31.05 -16.05
C GLY A 56 0.91 31.16 -16.19
N ALA A 57 1.52 32.35 -15.99
CA ALA A 57 2.93 32.62 -16.31
C ALA A 57 3.95 31.68 -15.62
N SER A 58 3.53 30.86 -14.65
CA SER A 58 4.35 29.88 -13.95
C SER A 58 3.91 28.42 -14.16
N ALA A 59 2.93 28.15 -15.02
CA ALA A 59 2.41 26.81 -15.27
C ALA A 59 2.82 26.31 -16.67
N LYS A 60 3.56 25.19 -16.73
CA LYS A 60 4.01 24.59 -18.00
C LYS A 60 2.86 23.89 -18.71
N SER A 61 2.67 24.16 -20.00
CA SER A 61 1.70 23.45 -20.86
C SER A 61 2.43 22.67 -21.95
N SER A 62 1.85 21.54 -22.37
CA SER A 62 2.32 20.78 -23.52
C SER A 62 1.93 21.47 -24.83
N THR A 63 2.84 21.48 -25.80
CA THR A 63 2.58 21.92 -27.18
C THR A 63 2.13 20.72 -28.03
N PRO A 64 1.52 20.93 -29.21
CA PRO A 64 1.13 19.85 -30.13
C PRO A 64 2.29 18.96 -30.62
N GLU A 65 3.54 19.38 -30.40
CA GLU A 65 4.76 18.65 -30.82
C GLU A 65 5.39 17.84 -29.66
N ASN A 66 4.68 17.65 -28.55
CA ASN A 66 5.17 16.97 -27.33
C ASN A 66 6.36 17.69 -26.64
N GLU A 67 6.51 19.00 -26.86
CA GLU A 67 7.45 19.84 -26.09
C GLU A 67 6.71 20.60 -24.97
N TYR A 68 7.42 20.93 -23.89
CA TYR A 68 6.89 21.72 -22.78
C TYR A 68 7.38 23.17 -22.89
N GLY A 69 6.45 24.10 -23.02
CA GLY A 69 6.74 25.54 -23.03
C GLY A 69 6.15 26.26 -21.82
N ASN A 70 6.72 27.42 -21.46
CA ASN A 70 6.07 28.40 -20.60
C ASN A 70 4.93 29.07 -21.38
N SER A 71 3.89 28.30 -21.69
CA SER A 71 2.72 28.77 -22.42
C SER A 71 1.51 28.61 -21.51
N CYS A 72 0.86 29.74 -21.22
CA CYS A 72 -0.27 29.86 -20.31
C CYS A 72 -1.52 29.21 -20.92
N GLY A 73 -1.66 27.88 -20.80
CA GLY A 73 -2.71 27.10 -21.46
C GLY A 73 -4.08 27.16 -20.77
N THR A 74 -5.19 27.26 -21.52
CA THR A 74 -6.55 27.28 -20.95
C THR A 74 -6.93 25.99 -20.24
N SER A 75 -6.31 24.85 -20.59
CA SER A 75 -6.49 23.56 -19.91
C SER A 75 -5.94 23.59 -18.47
N VAL A 76 -4.81 24.26 -18.27
CA VAL A 76 -4.17 24.40 -16.96
C VAL A 76 -4.93 25.41 -16.10
N SER A 77 -5.36 26.53 -16.70
CA SER A 77 -6.24 27.50 -16.05
C SER A 77 -7.55 26.87 -15.57
N ALA A 78 -8.19 26.02 -16.38
CA ALA A 78 -9.41 25.32 -16.00
C ALA A 78 -9.19 24.31 -14.86
N ALA A 79 -8.07 23.58 -14.87
CA ALA A 79 -7.72 22.67 -13.78
C ALA A 79 -7.50 23.43 -12.46
N TYR A 80 -6.85 24.59 -12.50
CA TYR A 80 -6.64 25.43 -11.32
C TYR A 80 -7.96 25.91 -10.71
N VAL A 81 -8.85 26.47 -11.53
CA VAL A 81 -10.18 26.90 -11.06
C VAL A 81 -11.01 25.73 -10.53
N SER A 82 -10.81 24.52 -11.07
CA SER A 82 -11.45 23.29 -10.53
C SER A 82 -11.00 22.98 -9.11
N GLY A 83 -9.71 23.15 -8.80
CA GLY A 83 -9.17 22.97 -7.45
C GLY A 83 -9.76 23.99 -6.47
N VAL A 84 -9.71 25.28 -6.83
CA VAL A 84 -10.26 26.36 -6.00
C VAL A 84 -11.75 26.15 -5.73
N MET A 85 -12.52 25.73 -6.74
CA MET A 85 -13.94 25.42 -6.57
C MET A 85 -14.20 24.21 -5.67
N ALA A 86 -13.31 23.20 -5.67
CA ALA A 86 -13.44 22.06 -4.78
C ALA A 86 -13.27 22.49 -3.31
N ASP A 87 -12.31 23.37 -3.03
CA ASP A 87 -12.08 23.94 -1.70
C ASP A 87 -13.28 24.78 -1.24
N ILE A 88 -13.78 25.68 -2.10
CA ILE A 88 -15.00 26.48 -1.81
C ILE A 88 -16.18 25.56 -1.47
N ILE A 89 -16.38 24.47 -2.22
CA ILE A 89 -17.46 23.51 -1.96
C ILE A 89 -17.25 22.78 -0.63
N ALA A 90 -16.02 22.37 -0.30
CA ALA A 90 -15.71 21.69 0.95
C ALA A 90 -16.00 22.57 2.17
N GLU A 91 -15.69 23.85 2.08
CA GLU A 91 -15.90 24.83 3.17
C GLU A 91 -17.37 25.28 3.28
N ASN A 92 -18.09 25.37 2.16
CA ASN A 92 -19.43 25.98 2.10
C ASN A 92 -20.57 24.97 1.91
N GLY A 93 -20.29 23.67 1.92
CA GLY A 93 -21.27 22.58 1.97
C GLY A 93 -22.36 22.66 0.87
N ASN A 94 -23.65 22.56 1.28
CA ASN A 94 -24.82 22.54 0.39
C ASN A 94 -25.26 23.92 -0.13
N SER A 95 -24.37 24.91 -0.18
CA SER A 95 -24.68 26.25 -0.71
C SER A 95 -25.12 26.17 -2.18
N ASP A 96 -25.98 27.09 -2.61
CA ASP A 96 -26.44 27.12 -4.00
C ASP A 96 -25.30 27.55 -4.94
N ILE A 97 -25.37 27.13 -6.20
CA ILE A 97 -24.29 27.32 -7.19
C ILE A 97 -23.96 28.80 -7.40
N LYS A 98 -24.96 29.71 -7.33
CA LYS A 98 -24.72 31.15 -7.52
C LYS A 98 -23.91 31.72 -6.37
N THR A 99 -24.21 31.30 -5.15
CA THR A 99 -23.42 31.67 -3.96
C THR A 99 -21.97 31.19 -4.10
N LEU A 100 -21.75 29.93 -4.49
CA LEU A 100 -20.39 29.38 -4.68
C LEU A 100 -19.60 30.12 -5.78
N PHE A 101 -20.26 30.50 -6.87
CA PHE A 101 -19.62 31.25 -7.97
C PHE A 101 -19.30 32.68 -7.57
N ASN A 102 -20.14 33.33 -6.75
CA ASN A 102 -19.85 34.66 -6.23
C ASN A 102 -18.63 34.63 -5.30
N ILE A 103 -18.48 33.60 -4.45
CA ILE A 103 -17.28 33.44 -3.62
C ILE A 103 -16.02 33.36 -4.50
N LEU A 104 -16.04 32.55 -5.56
CA LEU A 104 -14.93 32.47 -6.51
C LEU A 104 -14.62 33.83 -7.17
N LYS A 105 -15.66 34.58 -7.56
CA LYS A 105 -15.50 35.91 -8.19
C LYS A 105 -15.00 36.97 -7.20
N ASP A 106 -15.37 36.87 -5.93
CA ASP A 106 -14.89 37.75 -4.85
C ASP A 106 -13.42 37.47 -4.49
N MET A 107 -12.95 36.22 -4.70
CA MET A 107 -11.53 35.86 -4.57
C MET A 107 -10.66 36.37 -5.73
N ALA A 108 -11.28 36.70 -6.87
CA ALA A 108 -10.57 37.24 -8.02
C ALA A 108 -10.26 38.73 -7.81
N VAL A 109 -9.15 39.18 -8.38
CA VAL A 109 -8.72 40.59 -8.36
C VAL A 109 -9.14 41.30 -9.64
N GLU A 110 -9.27 42.63 -9.58
CA GLU A 110 -9.42 43.42 -10.79
C GLU A 110 -8.12 43.36 -11.62
N SER A 111 -8.28 43.10 -12.92
CA SER A 111 -7.16 43.08 -13.86
C SER A 111 -6.51 44.45 -13.99
N ASN A 112 -5.21 44.56 -13.73
CA ASN A 112 -4.42 45.76 -14.05
C ASN A 112 -3.99 45.83 -15.53
N SER A 113 -4.72 45.15 -16.42
CA SER A 113 -4.42 45.04 -17.85
C SER A 113 -5.13 46.10 -18.68
N ASP A 114 -4.43 46.64 -19.68
CA ASP A 114 -5.02 47.47 -20.73
C ASP A 114 -5.59 46.61 -21.90
N ASP A 115 -5.55 45.27 -21.81
CA ASP A 115 -6.08 44.39 -22.86
C ASP A 115 -7.63 44.40 -22.86
N PRO A 116 -8.28 44.98 -23.90
CA PRO A 116 -9.73 45.10 -23.94
C PRO A 116 -10.44 43.75 -24.00
N ARG A 117 -9.73 42.66 -24.34
CA ARG A 117 -10.28 41.31 -24.41
C ARG A 117 -10.54 40.68 -23.04
N LEU A 118 -9.97 41.23 -21.97
CA LEU A 118 -10.24 40.80 -20.58
C LEU A 118 -11.46 41.51 -19.98
N SER A 119 -12.06 42.45 -20.70
CA SER A 119 -13.20 43.23 -20.20
C SER A 119 -14.38 42.31 -19.88
N GLY A 120 -14.84 42.36 -18.63
CA GLY A 120 -15.95 41.54 -18.14
C GLY A 120 -15.57 40.22 -17.48
N MET A 121 -14.28 39.84 -17.48
CA MET A 121 -13.79 38.63 -16.82
C MET A 121 -13.25 38.95 -15.42
N ALA A 122 -13.52 38.07 -14.45
CA ALA A 122 -12.81 38.08 -13.17
C ALA A 122 -11.37 37.57 -13.36
N VAL A 123 -10.35 38.19 -12.75
CA VAL A 123 -8.96 37.74 -12.90
C VAL A 123 -8.47 37.04 -11.64
N LEU A 124 -8.12 35.77 -11.77
CA LEU A 124 -7.55 34.98 -10.69
C LEU A 124 -6.04 34.87 -10.89
N GLU A 125 -5.28 35.40 -9.94
CA GLU A 125 -3.83 35.22 -9.94
C GLU A 125 -3.46 33.87 -9.31
N LEU A 126 -2.48 33.18 -9.89
CA LEU A 126 -1.81 32.03 -9.26
C LEU A 126 -0.93 32.51 -8.08
N ASN A 127 -1.53 33.10 -7.05
CA ASN A 127 -0.84 33.42 -5.80
C ASN A 127 -0.99 32.22 -4.86
N TYR A 128 -0.14 31.22 -5.01
CA TYR A 128 0.12 30.30 -3.91
C TYR A 128 0.96 31.02 -2.85
N THR A 129 0.34 31.97 -2.15
CA THR A 129 0.65 32.45 -0.81
C THR A 129 -0.34 33.54 -0.39
N SER A 130 -1.07 33.30 0.71
CA SER A 130 -1.37 34.28 1.78
C SER A 130 -2.73 35.01 1.94
N SER A 131 -3.85 34.69 1.27
CA SER A 131 -5.11 35.44 1.52
C SER A 131 -6.28 34.71 2.22
N LEU A 132 -6.19 33.42 2.58
CA LEU A 132 -7.26 32.72 3.32
C LEU A 132 -7.02 32.59 4.84
N MET A 133 -6.05 33.31 5.41
CA MET A 133 -5.73 33.24 6.86
C MET A 133 -5.78 34.61 7.54
N SER A 134 -6.91 35.32 7.41
CA SER A 134 -7.20 36.49 8.24
C SER A 134 -8.61 36.46 8.80
N GLU A 135 -8.93 35.44 9.60
CA GLU A 135 -9.87 35.61 10.70
C GLU A 135 -9.18 35.09 11.96
N GLU A 136 -9.16 35.94 12.98
CA GLU A 136 -8.63 35.67 14.32
C GLU A 136 -9.36 34.46 14.91
N TYR A 137 -8.70 33.31 14.95
CA TYR A 137 -9.03 32.28 15.92
C TYR A 137 -8.09 32.44 17.11
N GLU A 138 -8.63 32.88 18.24
CA GLU A 138 -8.06 32.54 19.55
C GLU A 138 -8.06 31.01 19.64
N THR A 139 -6.90 30.38 19.50
CA THR A 139 -6.72 28.95 19.79
C THR A 139 -6.05 28.78 21.14
N GLU A 140 -6.83 28.24 22.08
CA GLU A 140 -6.35 27.70 23.35
C GLU A 140 -5.41 26.50 23.12
N LEU A 141 -4.35 26.45 23.92
CA LEU A 141 -3.34 25.40 23.96
C LEU A 141 -3.93 24.05 24.39
N TYR A 142 -3.77 23.01 23.57
CA TYR A 142 -3.77 21.63 24.02
C TYR A 142 -2.37 21.05 23.86
N THR A 143 -1.62 21.00 24.96
CA THR A 143 -0.54 20.03 25.13
C THR A 143 -1.15 18.83 25.85
N ASP A 144 -1.51 17.79 25.13
CA ASP A 144 -1.81 16.53 25.81
C ASP A 144 -0.47 15.92 26.23
N SER A 145 -0.20 15.94 27.53
CA SER A 145 1.06 15.48 28.13
C SER A 145 1.21 13.97 28.17
N ASP A 146 0.33 13.22 27.50
CA ASP A 146 0.27 11.76 27.52
C ASP A 146 0.39 11.09 26.12
N ASP A 147 0.50 11.85 25.02
CA ASP A 147 0.59 11.24 23.69
C ASP A 147 2.02 10.82 23.33
N THR A 148 2.23 9.51 23.33
CA THR A 148 3.41 8.84 22.80
C THR A 148 3.57 9.15 21.31
N TYR A 149 4.54 10.00 20.96
CA TYR A 149 4.93 10.24 19.58
C TYR A 149 5.45 8.93 18.94
N THR A 150 4.62 8.39 18.03
CA THR A 150 4.81 7.23 17.12
C THR A 150 4.35 5.86 17.61
N THR A 151 3.40 5.27 16.87
CA THR A 151 3.20 3.81 16.81
C THR A 151 3.37 3.35 15.37
N LEU A 152 4.33 2.46 15.13
CA LEU A 152 4.53 1.74 13.89
C LEU A 152 3.23 0.97 13.54
N ASN A 153 2.43 1.44 12.57
CA ASN A 153 1.14 0.83 12.25
C ASN A 153 1.33 -0.31 11.24
N ILE A 154 1.55 -1.51 11.77
CA ILE A 154 1.57 -2.74 10.99
C ILE A 154 0.12 -3.20 10.79
N SER A 155 -0.39 -3.03 9.58
CA SER A 155 -1.75 -3.44 9.23
C SER A 155 -1.82 -4.90 8.75
N GLN A 156 -0.70 -5.46 8.31
CA GLN A 156 -0.65 -6.83 7.81
C GLN A 156 0.73 -7.47 7.90
N ILE A 157 0.75 -8.77 8.17
CA ILE A 157 1.90 -9.66 8.03
C ILE A 157 1.56 -10.82 7.09
N SER A 158 2.52 -11.27 6.29
CA SER A 158 2.37 -12.39 5.35
C SER A 158 3.71 -13.13 5.22
N ALA A 159 3.73 -14.42 5.55
CA ALA A 159 4.93 -15.26 5.44
C ALA A 159 4.87 -16.16 4.20
N GLY A 160 5.92 -16.12 3.38
CA GLY A 160 6.08 -16.90 2.15
C GLY A 160 6.97 -18.14 2.33
N GLY A 161 7.52 -18.66 1.23
CA GLY A 161 8.39 -19.84 1.26
C GLY A 161 9.69 -19.56 2.01
N TYR A 162 10.39 -18.52 1.58
CA TYR A 162 11.69 -18.08 2.09
C TYR A 162 11.79 -16.57 2.31
N HIS A 163 10.65 -15.88 2.33
CA HIS A 163 10.57 -14.45 2.58
C HIS A 163 9.30 -14.10 3.34
N SER A 164 9.20 -12.84 3.72
CA SER A 164 8.11 -12.26 4.48
C SER A 164 7.73 -10.93 3.84
N ALA A 165 6.45 -10.62 3.84
CA ALA A 165 5.90 -9.36 3.37
C ALA A 165 5.02 -8.75 4.47
N ILE A 166 5.16 -7.46 4.70
CA ILE A 166 4.40 -6.73 5.71
C ILE A 166 3.83 -5.45 5.10
N ASN A 167 2.66 -5.04 5.57
CA ASN A 167 2.08 -3.74 5.25
C ASN A 167 2.23 -2.83 6.46
N VAL A 168 3.09 -1.81 6.35
CA VAL A 168 3.36 -0.84 7.41
C VAL A 168 3.03 0.54 6.87
N ASN A 169 2.14 1.26 7.54
CA ASN A 169 1.74 2.63 7.15
C ASN A 169 1.28 2.75 5.68
N ASN A 170 0.62 1.72 5.14
CA ASN A 170 0.20 1.62 3.74
C ASN A 170 1.34 1.46 2.72
N ASP A 171 2.52 1.02 3.16
CA ASP A 171 3.63 0.61 2.31
C ASP A 171 3.93 -0.88 2.47
N ALA A 172 4.33 -1.54 1.38
CA ALA A 172 4.76 -2.93 1.39
C ALA A 172 6.26 -3.03 1.65
N PHE A 173 6.64 -3.78 2.68
CA PHE A 173 8.03 -4.17 2.94
C PHE A 173 8.17 -5.67 2.78
N ILE A 174 9.24 -6.08 2.10
CA ILE A 174 9.54 -7.49 1.87
C ILE A 174 10.96 -7.75 2.38
N PHE A 175 11.12 -8.82 3.15
CA PHE A 175 12.42 -9.24 3.65
C PHE A 175 12.60 -10.75 3.53
N GLY A 176 13.85 -11.11 3.27
CA GLY A 176 14.30 -12.46 3.02
C GLY A 176 14.47 -12.81 1.55
N GLU A 177 15.21 -13.89 1.28
CA GLU A 177 15.69 -14.27 -0.04
C GLU A 177 14.84 -15.39 -0.64
N SER A 178 14.23 -15.12 -1.79
CA SER A 178 13.51 -16.14 -2.55
C SER A 178 14.48 -16.90 -3.45
N ASN A 179 14.71 -18.18 -3.17
CA ASN A 179 15.43 -19.08 -4.09
C ASN A 179 14.53 -19.48 -5.27
N ALA A 180 14.65 -18.83 -6.42
CA ALA A 180 14.13 -19.42 -7.64
C ALA A 180 14.92 -20.71 -7.93
N VAL A 181 14.21 -21.85 -8.04
CA VAL A 181 14.73 -23.23 -8.12
C VAL A 181 15.62 -23.55 -9.35
N ASN A 182 16.30 -22.57 -9.96
CA ASN A 182 17.25 -22.78 -11.06
C ASN A 182 18.45 -21.83 -11.07
N GLY A 183 18.75 -21.13 -9.96
CA GLY A 183 20.02 -20.39 -9.82
C GLY A 183 20.16 -19.11 -10.67
N ASP A 184 19.13 -18.72 -11.42
CA ASP A 184 19.19 -17.57 -12.35
C ASP A 184 18.36 -16.34 -11.90
N PHE A 185 17.64 -16.42 -10.77
CA PHE A 185 16.90 -15.28 -10.21
C PHE A 185 16.98 -15.30 -8.68
N TYR A 186 18.00 -14.62 -8.15
CA TYR A 186 18.07 -14.23 -6.76
C TYR A 186 17.40 -12.86 -6.62
N TRP A 187 16.30 -12.79 -5.88
CA TRP A 187 15.86 -11.51 -5.33
C TRP A 187 16.38 -11.51 -3.89
N GLY A 188 17.46 -10.78 -3.66
CA GLY A 188 18.16 -10.78 -2.38
C GLY A 188 19.66 -11.08 -2.41
N ASP A 189 20.36 -10.90 -3.54
CA ASP A 189 21.82 -10.74 -3.52
C ASP A 189 22.18 -9.25 -3.73
N GLU A 190 22.83 -8.71 -2.70
CA GLU A 190 23.56 -7.44 -2.54
C GLU A 190 22.92 -6.08 -2.95
N ASP A 191 21.98 -6.00 -3.90
CA ASP A 191 21.31 -4.74 -4.31
C ASP A 191 19.82 -4.65 -3.92
N PHE A 192 19.19 -5.78 -3.58
CA PHE A 192 17.83 -5.86 -3.02
C PHE A 192 17.81 -6.48 -1.61
N ALA A 193 18.97 -6.93 -1.13
CA ALA A 193 19.19 -7.79 0.03
C ALA A 193 19.53 -7.03 1.32
N ALA A 194 19.53 -5.72 1.23
CA ALA A 194 19.62 -4.89 2.38
C ALA A 194 18.16 -4.90 2.95
N PRO A 195 17.91 -5.41 4.18
CA PRO A 195 16.56 -5.47 4.75
C PRO A 195 15.86 -4.09 4.84
N GLY A 196 14.88 -3.84 3.98
CA GLY A 196 14.11 -2.59 3.94
C GLY A 196 14.12 -1.81 2.61
N HIS A 197 14.42 -2.44 1.48
CA HIS A 197 14.20 -1.80 0.17
C HIS A 197 12.72 -1.56 -0.12
N LYS A 198 12.37 -0.28 -0.35
CA LYS A 198 11.09 0.16 -0.92
C LYS A 198 10.97 -0.35 -2.35
N MET A 199 9.81 -0.86 -2.75
CA MET A 199 9.54 -1.29 -4.13
C MET A 199 9.77 -0.20 -5.20
N PHE A 200 9.70 1.09 -4.83
CA PHE A 200 9.65 2.20 -5.79
C PHE A 200 10.99 2.91 -6.04
N GLU A 201 12.12 2.44 -5.48
CA GLU A 201 13.42 3.11 -5.70
C GLU A 201 14.34 2.44 -6.73
N SER A 202 14.10 1.19 -7.12
CA SER A 202 14.99 0.47 -8.04
C SER A 202 14.20 -0.12 -9.22
N GLY A 203 14.00 0.68 -10.27
CA GLY A 203 13.53 0.11 -11.54
C GLY A 203 12.74 0.99 -12.50
N TYR A 204 12.61 2.31 -12.31
CA TYR A 204 11.94 3.13 -13.33
C TYR A 204 12.84 3.33 -14.57
N PRO A 205 12.39 2.94 -15.77
CA PRO A 205 12.99 3.34 -17.02
C PRO A 205 12.69 4.82 -17.16
N THR A 206 13.69 5.55 -17.61
CA THR A 206 13.67 6.98 -17.89
C THR A 206 12.81 7.32 -19.12
N GLY A 207 11.60 6.75 -19.21
CA GLY A 207 10.66 6.91 -20.32
C GLY A 207 9.27 7.24 -19.81
N ASP A 208 8.97 8.54 -19.80
CA ASP A 208 7.70 9.20 -19.43
C ASP A 208 7.35 9.28 -17.91
N PRO A 209 7.74 10.36 -17.24
CA PRO A 209 7.46 10.58 -15.82
C PRO A 209 6.10 11.23 -15.51
N ASN A 210 5.21 11.46 -16.49
CA ASN A 210 3.92 12.14 -16.28
C ASN A 210 2.66 11.26 -16.41
N SER A 211 2.78 9.95 -16.61
CA SER A 211 1.61 9.04 -16.64
C SER A 211 1.27 8.37 -15.30
N PHE A 212 2.03 8.68 -14.25
CA PHE A 212 2.01 7.92 -13.01
C PHE A 212 1.83 8.86 -11.83
N ASP A 213 0.60 8.90 -11.30
CA ASP A 213 0.31 9.60 -10.05
C ASP A 213 0.84 8.75 -8.88
N PRO A 214 1.89 9.15 -8.14
CA PRO A 214 2.43 8.35 -7.03
C PRO A 214 1.43 8.22 -5.87
N SER A 215 0.37 9.01 -5.93
CA SER A 215 -0.78 8.94 -5.06
C SER A 215 -1.59 7.64 -5.33
N SER A 216 -1.32 6.95 -6.41
CA SER A 216 -1.92 5.65 -6.69
C SER A 216 -1.37 4.47 -5.85
N PHE A 217 -0.31 4.67 -5.03
CA PHE A 217 0.45 3.58 -4.38
C PHE A 217 0.12 3.26 -2.92
N ILE A 218 -1.07 3.60 -2.42
CA ILE A 218 -1.49 3.15 -1.09
C ILE A 218 -1.62 1.62 -1.12
N VAL A 219 -0.75 0.90 -0.41
CA VAL A 219 -0.84 -0.56 -0.28
C VAL A 219 -2.00 -0.90 0.63
N LYS A 220 -3.01 -1.56 0.05
CA LYS A 220 -4.17 -2.08 0.76
C LYS A 220 -3.91 -3.47 1.32
N LYS A 221 -3.20 -4.32 0.58
CA LYS A 221 -2.94 -5.72 0.97
C LYS A 221 -1.63 -6.22 0.37
N VAL A 222 -0.89 -7.00 1.14
CA VAL A 222 0.20 -7.86 0.68
C VAL A 222 -0.21 -9.32 0.81
N SER A 223 0.18 -10.17 -0.13
CA SER A 223 -0.05 -11.61 -0.04
C SER A 223 1.14 -12.37 -0.58
N THR A 224 1.71 -13.23 0.27
CA THR A 224 2.76 -14.16 -0.13
C THR A 224 2.50 -15.56 0.42
N ARG A 225 3.06 -16.57 -0.25
CA ARG A 225 2.96 -17.97 0.15
C ARG A 225 4.09 -18.82 -0.43
N GLY A 226 4.20 -18.91 -1.75
CA GLY A 226 5.38 -19.49 -2.39
C GLY A 226 6.52 -18.49 -2.47
N ASP A 227 7.20 -18.48 -3.61
CA ASP A 227 8.36 -17.61 -3.88
C ASP A 227 7.97 -16.34 -4.65
N HIS A 228 6.72 -15.87 -4.48
CA HIS A 228 6.22 -14.63 -5.07
C HIS A 228 5.34 -13.87 -4.08
N THR A 229 5.17 -12.57 -4.35
CA THR A 229 4.32 -11.68 -3.57
C THR A 229 3.38 -10.93 -4.51
N LEU A 230 2.10 -10.88 -4.14
CA LEU A 230 1.10 -9.99 -4.72
C LEU A 230 0.88 -8.79 -3.81
N ILE A 231 0.63 -7.64 -4.42
CA ILE A 231 0.41 -6.38 -3.72
C ILE A 231 -0.80 -5.71 -4.35
N LEU A 232 -1.81 -5.44 -3.54
CA LEU A 232 -3.02 -4.74 -3.95
C LEU A 232 -2.92 -3.29 -3.51
N LEU A 233 -3.05 -2.39 -4.48
CA LEU A 233 -3.12 -0.96 -4.24
C LEU A 233 -4.58 -0.52 -4.00
N ALA A 234 -4.77 0.59 -3.29
CA ALA A 234 -6.10 1.10 -2.94
C ALA A 234 -6.95 1.48 -4.16
N ASN A 235 -6.32 1.78 -5.29
CA ASN A 235 -6.98 2.03 -6.57
C ASN A 235 -7.40 0.73 -7.32
N GLY A 236 -7.16 -0.44 -6.75
CA GLY A 236 -7.50 -1.74 -7.33
C GLY A 236 -6.51 -2.27 -8.36
N ILE A 237 -5.34 -1.65 -8.51
CA ILE A 237 -4.22 -2.20 -9.28
C ILE A 237 -3.55 -3.30 -8.46
N VAL A 238 -3.22 -4.41 -9.13
CA VAL A 238 -2.44 -5.51 -8.54
C VAL A 238 -1.05 -5.50 -9.12
N CYS A 239 -0.05 -5.44 -8.23
CA CYS A 239 1.35 -5.62 -8.54
C CYS A 239 1.84 -7.00 -8.08
N SER A 240 2.91 -7.50 -8.67
CA SER A 240 3.49 -8.81 -8.37
C SER A 240 5.00 -8.80 -8.56
N LEU A 241 5.71 -9.59 -7.77
CA LEU A 241 7.15 -9.78 -7.86
C LEU A 241 7.59 -11.15 -7.33
N GLY A 242 8.80 -11.56 -7.68
CA GLY A 242 9.41 -12.83 -7.27
C GLY A 242 9.51 -13.84 -8.42
N ALA A 243 9.37 -15.13 -8.10
CA ALA A 243 9.47 -16.21 -9.06
C ALA A 243 8.35 -16.15 -10.12
N ASN A 244 8.69 -16.42 -11.38
CA ASN A 244 7.74 -16.40 -12.50
C ASN A 244 7.82 -17.64 -13.41
N GLN A 245 8.20 -18.79 -12.84
CA GLN A 245 8.48 -20.02 -13.59
C GLN A 245 7.23 -20.61 -14.27
N TYR A 246 6.05 -20.30 -13.74
CA TYR A 246 4.76 -20.77 -14.22
C TYR A 246 3.84 -19.61 -14.59
N GLY A 247 4.37 -18.38 -14.70
CA GLY A 247 3.55 -17.22 -15.03
C GLY A 247 2.78 -16.67 -13.83
N GLN A 248 3.13 -17.04 -12.59
CA GLN A 248 2.44 -16.62 -11.38
C GLN A 248 2.50 -15.10 -11.12
N LEU A 249 3.34 -14.36 -11.83
CA LEU A 249 3.31 -12.89 -11.82
C LEU A 249 2.21 -12.31 -12.73
N GLY A 250 1.66 -13.07 -13.67
CA GLY A 250 0.53 -12.60 -14.47
C GLY A 250 0.89 -11.49 -15.48
N VAL A 251 2.18 -11.37 -15.82
CA VAL A 251 2.76 -10.33 -16.69
C VAL A 251 2.82 -10.73 -18.18
N GLY A 252 2.21 -11.85 -18.56
CA GLY A 252 2.14 -12.30 -19.96
C GLY A 252 3.29 -13.22 -20.41
N TYR A 253 4.35 -13.34 -19.63
CA TYR A 253 5.49 -14.24 -19.90
C TYR A 253 5.90 -15.04 -18.67
N VAL A 254 6.77 -16.04 -18.87
CA VAL A 254 7.52 -16.77 -17.83
C VAL A 254 8.99 -16.34 -17.86
N ASN A 255 9.80 -16.75 -16.86
CA ASN A 255 11.26 -16.54 -16.76
C ASN A 255 11.98 -16.08 -18.04
N GLY A 256 12.77 -15.00 -17.98
CA GLY A 256 13.67 -14.62 -19.08
C GLY A 256 12.97 -14.05 -20.33
N GLY A 257 11.70 -13.65 -20.23
CA GLY A 257 11.00 -12.88 -21.28
C GLY A 257 11.57 -11.47 -21.52
N ILE A 258 12.57 -11.05 -20.75
CA ILE A 258 13.29 -9.78 -20.92
C ILE A 258 14.63 -10.09 -21.59
N THR A 259 14.63 -10.21 -22.91
CA THR A 259 15.83 -9.94 -23.71
C THR A 259 15.87 -8.42 -23.92
N ASP A 260 16.80 -7.76 -23.25
CA ASP A 260 17.10 -6.32 -23.35
C ASP A 260 16.06 -5.36 -22.72
N GLY A 261 16.33 -4.98 -21.46
CA GLY A 261 15.73 -3.81 -20.81
C GLY A 261 14.65 -4.16 -19.79
N TYR A 262 14.96 -3.93 -18.51
CA TYR A 262 14.06 -3.99 -17.36
C TYR A 262 12.67 -3.42 -17.69
N ASP A 263 11.66 -4.29 -17.86
CA ASP A 263 10.26 -3.86 -17.93
C ASP A 263 9.74 -3.69 -16.49
N PRO A 264 9.24 -2.51 -16.08
CA PRO A 264 8.92 -2.15 -14.71
C PRO A 264 7.46 -2.42 -14.38
N THR A 265 6.71 -3.04 -15.29
CA THR A 265 5.30 -3.30 -15.06
C THR A 265 5.16 -4.51 -14.14
N LEU A 266 5.44 -4.29 -12.84
CA LEU A 266 5.02 -5.14 -11.72
C LEU A 266 3.50 -5.46 -11.79
N LYS A 267 2.74 -4.70 -12.59
CA LYS A 267 1.31 -4.79 -12.78
C LYS A 267 0.87 -6.10 -13.46
N VAL A 268 -0.06 -6.80 -12.80
CA VAL A 268 -0.74 -7.96 -13.36
C VAL A 268 -1.67 -7.54 -14.52
N LEU A 269 -1.58 -8.25 -15.64
CA LEU A 269 -2.37 -7.95 -16.84
C LEU A 269 -3.80 -8.51 -16.76
N GLY A 270 -4.74 -7.78 -17.37
CA GLY A 270 -6.13 -8.24 -17.53
C GLY A 270 -7.02 -8.06 -16.29
N LEU A 271 -6.53 -7.41 -15.23
CA LEU A 271 -7.29 -7.14 -14.01
C LEU A 271 -7.78 -5.69 -13.96
N THR A 272 -8.99 -5.50 -13.44
CA THR A 272 -9.59 -4.18 -13.17
C THR A 272 -10.41 -4.24 -11.88
N ASN A 273 -10.44 -3.15 -11.11
CA ASN A 273 -11.28 -3.00 -9.92
C ASN A 273 -11.12 -4.12 -8.89
N ILE A 274 -9.88 -4.55 -8.62
CA ILE A 274 -9.60 -5.62 -7.67
C ILE A 274 -9.81 -5.12 -6.24
N VAL A 275 -10.47 -5.94 -5.42
CA VAL A 275 -10.77 -5.65 -4.01
C VAL A 275 -10.04 -6.57 -3.06
N ASP A 276 -9.62 -7.76 -3.53
CA ASP A 276 -8.85 -8.73 -2.76
C ASP A 276 -7.88 -9.55 -3.61
N ILE A 277 -6.80 -10.04 -3.00
CA ILE A 277 -5.75 -10.87 -3.61
C ILE A 277 -5.36 -12.04 -2.70
N ALA A 278 -4.93 -13.14 -3.30
CA ALA A 278 -4.35 -14.28 -2.60
C ALA A 278 -3.25 -14.96 -3.45
N ALA A 279 -2.04 -15.08 -2.89
CA ALA A 279 -0.94 -15.82 -3.49
C ALA A 279 -0.96 -17.28 -3.04
N GLY A 280 -0.88 -18.22 -3.99
CA GLY A 280 -0.63 -19.64 -3.71
C GLY A 280 0.86 -19.97 -3.77
N HIS A 281 1.22 -21.25 -3.90
CA HIS A 281 2.64 -21.63 -4.04
C HIS A 281 3.20 -21.18 -5.40
N GLN A 282 2.51 -21.52 -6.50
CA GLN A 282 2.93 -21.22 -7.87
C GLN A 282 1.80 -20.70 -8.73
N PHE A 283 0.70 -20.27 -8.12
CA PHE A 283 -0.45 -19.65 -8.77
C PHE A 283 -0.94 -18.48 -7.91
N SER A 284 -1.81 -17.66 -8.49
CA SER A 284 -2.30 -16.43 -7.90
C SER A 284 -3.79 -16.28 -8.14
N MET A 285 -4.45 -15.52 -7.25
CA MET A 285 -5.87 -15.21 -7.32
C MET A 285 -6.14 -13.72 -7.09
N ALA A 286 -7.17 -13.21 -7.75
CA ALA A 286 -7.73 -11.89 -7.49
C ALA A 286 -9.27 -11.93 -7.49
N LEU A 287 -9.89 -11.10 -6.64
CA LEU A 287 -11.33 -10.89 -6.56
C LEU A 287 -11.64 -9.46 -7.00
N ASP A 288 -12.53 -9.29 -7.97
CA ASP A 288 -13.00 -7.97 -8.36
C ASP A 288 -14.21 -7.50 -7.54
N SER A 289 -14.52 -6.21 -7.61
CA SER A 289 -15.64 -5.58 -6.89
C SER A 289 -17.02 -6.09 -7.32
N SER A 290 -17.13 -6.82 -8.43
CA SER A 290 -18.38 -7.45 -8.90
C SER A 290 -18.58 -8.86 -8.35
N GLY A 291 -17.58 -9.40 -7.63
CA GLY A 291 -17.58 -10.73 -7.05
C GLY A 291 -17.07 -11.82 -8.01
N ARG A 292 -16.35 -11.46 -9.07
CA ARG A 292 -15.72 -12.41 -10.00
C ARG A 292 -14.30 -12.73 -9.55
N VAL A 293 -13.92 -14.00 -9.72
CA VAL A 293 -12.61 -14.51 -9.33
C VAL A 293 -11.76 -14.76 -10.57
N TYR A 294 -10.51 -14.29 -10.50
CA TYR A 294 -9.50 -14.48 -11.53
C TYR A 294 -8.34 -15.29 -10.97
N THR A 295 -7.78 -16.19 -11.77
CA THR A 295 -6.63 -17.03 -11.41
C THR A 295 -5.58 -17.09 -12.51
N TRP A 296 -4.30 -17.21 -12.16
CA TRP A 296 -3.21 -17.39 -13.11
C TRP A 296 -2.02 -18.10 -12.46
N GLY A 297 -1.04 -18.51 -13.25
CA GLY A 297 0.11 -19.29 -12.81
C GLY A 297 -0.04 -20.79 -13.09
N ASN A 298 0.53 -21.64 -12.23
CA ASN A 298 0.53 -23.10 -12.34
C ASN A 298 -0.90 -23.69 -12.28
N ASN A 299 -1.16 -24.65 -13.16
CA ASN A 299 -2.43 -25.37 -13.27
C ASN A 299 -2.26 -26.90 -13.40
N LYS A 300 -1.10 -27.46 -13.06
CA LYS A 300 -0.82 -28.90 -13.19
C LYS A 300 -1.81 -29.79 -12.41
N ASP A 301 -2.34 -29.28 -11.31
CA ASP A 301 -3.34 -29.96 -10.47
C ASP A 301 -4.74 -29.32 -10.58
N GLY A 302 -5.01 -28.51 -11.61
CA GLY A 302 -6.30 -27.81 -11.76
C GLY A 302 -6.47 -26.59 -10.86
N GLN A 303 -5.39 -26.07 -10.27
CA GLN A 303 -5.37 -25.00 -9.26
C GLN A 303 -6.03 -23.69 -9.74
N LEU A 304 -6.17 -23.50 -11.05
CA LEU A 304 -6.83 -22.33 -11.62
C LEU A 304 -8.36 -22.47 -11.68
N GLY A 305 -8.93 -23.67 -11.66
CA GLY A 305 -10.38 -23.86 -11.64
C GLY A 305 -11.10 -23.50 -12.95
N ILE A 306 -10.37 -23.31 -14.05
CA ILE A 306 -10.88 -22.77 -15.32
C ILE A 306 -11.30 -23.86 -16.34
N ASN A 307 -11.55 -25.09 -15.88
CA ASN A 307 -11.91 -26.23 -16.72
C ASN A 307 -10.88 -26.50 -17.85
N SER A 308 -9.59 -26.36 -17.52
CA SER A 308 -8.47 -26.56 -18.45
C SER A 308 -7.43 -27.49 -17.84
N THR A 309 -6.81 -28.32 -18.68
CA THR A 309 -5.67 -29.16 -18.35
C THR A 309 -4.33 -28.57 -18.82
N TYR A 310 -4.37 -27.37 -19.42
CA TYR A 310 -3.14 -26.68 -19.83
C TYR A 310 -2.33 -26.32 -18.57
N PRO A 311 -1.00 -26.56 -18.54
CA PRO A 311 -0.24 -26.66 -17.30
C PRO A 311 -0.02 -25.34 -16.56
N PHE A 312 -0.16 -24.18 -17.21
CA PHE A 312 -0.07 -22.87 -16.57
C PHE A 312 -0.58 -21.74 -17.48
N TYR A 313 -0.95 -20.60 -16.91
CA TYR A 313 -1.35 -19.40 -17.67
C TYR A 313 -0.58 -18.18 -17.15
N THR A 314 -0.04 -17.37 -18.07
CA THR A 314 0.79 -16.19 -17.73
C THR A 314 0.00 -14.89 -17.57
N THR A 315 -1.32 -14.94 -17.74
CA THR A 315 -2.25 -13.82 -17.53
C THR A 315 -3.49 -14.29 -16.78
N ALA A 316 -4.15 -13.37 -16.07
CA ALA A 316 -5.37 -13.63 -15.32
C ALA A 316 -6.47 -14.26 -16.19
N GLN A 317 -7.00 -15.40 -15.74
CA GLN A 317 -8.12 -16.13 -16.34
C GLN A 317 -9.34 -16.04 -15.43
N LEU A 318 -10.53 -15.87 -16.01
CA LEU A 318 -11.79 -15.85 -15.25
C LEU A 318 -12.18 -17.27 -14.83
N VAL A 319 -12.55 -17.45 -13.56
CA VAL A 319 -13.14 -18.71 -13.07
C VAL A 319 -14.65 -18.69 -13.31
N GLU A 320 -15.10 -19.44 -14.31
CA GLU A 320 -16.51 -19.55 -14.69
C GLU A 320 -17.32 -20.44 -13.72
N GLY A 321 -18.63 -20.24 -13.66
CA GLY A 321 -19.56 -21.10 -12.92
C GLY A 321 -19.65 -20.85 -11.41
N LEU A 322 -18.98 -19.83 -10.88
CA LEU A 322 -19.12 -19.40 -9.48
C LEU A 322 -20.29 -18.41 -9.30
N PRO A 323 -20.98 -18.44 -8.15
CA PRO A 323 -21.83 -17.32 -7.74
C PRO A 323 -20.98 -16.08 -7.40
N LYS A 324 -21.61 -14.98 -6.99
CA LYS A 324 -20.87 -13.80 -6.50
C LYS A 324 -20.03 -14.19 -5.28
N ILE A 325 -18.72 -13.98 -5.39
CA ILE A 325 -17.75 -14.29 -4.35
C ILE A 325 -17.50 -13.06 -3.47
N LYS A 326 -17.31 -13.32 -2.18
CA LYS A 326 -16.99 -12.32 -1.15
C LYS A 326 -15.55 -12.43 -0.65
N GLU A 327 -15.02 -13.65 -0.54
CA GLU A 327 -13.70 -13.92 0.04
C GLU A 327 -12.97 -15.00 -0.76
N ILE A 328 -11.64 -14.87 -0.89
CA ILE A 328 -10.76 -15.82 -1.58
C ILE A 328 -9.63 -16.30 -0.67
N SER A 329 -9.19 -17.55 -0.85
CA SER A 329 -8.05 -18.14 -0.14
C SER A 329 -7.27 -19.08 -1.04
N ALA A 330 -5.95 -18.88 -1.11
CA ALA A 330 -5.04 -19.68 -1.92
C ALA A 330 -4.15 -20.58 -1.05
N GLY A 331 -4.24 -21.88 -1.29
CA GLY A 331 -3.38 -22.90 -0.69
C GLY A 331 -2.06 -23.01 -1.46
N HIS A 332 -1.27 -24.06 -1.18
CA HIS A 332 -0.15 -24.35 -2.07
C HIS A 332 -0.63 -24.90 -3.41
N TYR A 333 -1.66 -25.74 -3.41
CA TYR A 333 -2.08 -26.49 -4.60
C TYR A 333 -3.58 -26.47 -4.89
N HIS A 334 -4.37 -25.80 -4.04
CA HIS A 334 -5.82 -25.68 -4.17
C HIS A 334 -6.29 -24.28 -3.77
N ALA A 335 -7.53 -23.96 -4.11
CA ALA A 335 -8.17 -22.71 -3.79
C ALA A 335 -9.50 -22.94 -3.09
N LEU A 336 -9.86 -22.01 -2.21
CA LEU A 336 -11.17 -21.93 -1.58
C LEU A 336 -11.73 -20.53 -1.79
N VAL A 337 -13.04 -20.44 -1.98
CA VAL A 337 -13.76 -19.17 -2.04
C VAL A 337 -15.07 -19.28 -1.27
N LYS A 338 -15.49 -18.15 -0.71
CA LYS A 338 -16.78 -18.01 -0.03
C LYS A 338 -17.68 -17.06 -0.81
N SER A 339 -18.88 -17.52 -1.13
CA SER A 339 -19.89 -16.72 -1.79
C SER A 339 -20.50 -15.68 -0.86
N VAL A 340 -21.21 -14.69 -1.42
CA VAL A 340 -22.01 -13.72 -0.64
C VAL A 340 -23.09 -14.38 0.21
N ASP A 341 -23.59 -15.55 -0.20
CA ASP A 341 -24.61 -16.34 0.50
C ASP A 341 -24.00 -17.25 1.60
N GLY A 342 -22.67 -17.26 1.75
CA GLY A 342 -21.95 -18.04 2.75
C GLY A 342 -21.54 -19.44 2.29
N ASP A 343 -21.94 -19.88 1.10
CA ASP A 343 -21.52 -21.16 0.53
C ASP A 343 -20.01 -21.17 0.21
N ILE A 344 -19.34 -22.28 0.50
CA ILE A 344 -17.92 -22.50 0.20
C ILE A 344 -17.76 -23.34 -1.06
N TYR A 345 -16.85 -22.90 -1.92
CA TYR A 345 -16.41 -23.64 -3.11
C TYR A 345 -14.90 -23.87 -3.05
N GLY A 346 -14.44 -24.97 -3.62
CA GLY A 346 -13.02 -25.26 -3.76
C GLY A 346 -12.66 -25.99 -5.04
N TRP A 347 -11.40 -25.91 -5.44
CA TRP A 347 -10.85 -26.60 -6.61
C TRP A 347 -9.33 -26.73 -6.51
N GLY A 348 -8.72 -27.41 -7.48
CA GLY A 348 -7.30 -27.75 -7.50
C GLY A 348 -7.03 -29.15 -6.93
N ARG A 349 -5.86 -29.33 -6.33
CA ARG A 349 -5.44 -30.62 -5.78
C ARG A 349 -6.35 -31.06 -4.64
N SER A 350 -6.94 -32.25 -4.76
CA SER A 350 -7.90 -32.79 -3.78
C SER A 350 -7.61 -34.24 -3.34
N TYR A 351 -6.66 -34.94 -3.99
CA TYR A 351 -6.36 -36.34 -3.69
C TYR A 351 -5.83 -36.61 -2.28
N ASN A 352 -5.43 -35.55 -1.56
CA ASN A 352 -5.09 -35.59 -0.14
C ASN A 352 -6.27 -35.19 0.77
N GLY A 353 -7.52 -35.14 0.27
CA GLY A 353 -8.72 -34.79 1.04
C GLY A 353 -8.89 -33.29 1.32
N ALA A 354 -8.13 -32.41 0.63
CA ALA A 354 -8.15 -30.96 0.88
C ALA A 354 -9.54 -30.32 0.62
N LEU A 355 -10.42 -30.99 -0.13
CA LEU A 355 -11.78 -30.54 -0.43
C LEU A 355 -12.86 -31.42 0.23
N GLY A 356 -12.49 -32.20 1.24
CA GLY A 356 -13.38 -33.16 1.89
C GLY A 356 -13.75 -34.34 0.98
N GLU A 357 -14.86 -35.03 1.27
CA GLU A 357 -15.33 -36.19 0.50
C GLU A 357 -15.87 -35.82 -0.90
N GLN A 358 -16.02 -34.53 -1.19
CA GLN A 358 -16.59 -34.04 -2.44
C GLN A 358 -15.67 -34.23 -3.65
N SER A 359 -14.38 -34.46 -3.42
CA SER A 359 -13.45 -34.81 -4.49
C SER A 359 -12.18 -35.48 -3.96
N LEU A 360 -11.81 -36.61 -4.58
CA LEU A 360 -10.54 -37.30 -4.36
C LEU A 360 -9.61 -37.26 -5.60
N ASP A 361 -10.02 -36.59 -6.67
CA ASP A 361 -9.24 -36.36 -7.90
C ASP A 361 -9.12 -34.86 -8.18
N ALA A 362 -7.99 -34.41 -8.75
CA ALA A 362 -7.75 -33.00 -9.04
C ALA A 362 -8.96 -32.30 -9.69
N CYS A 363 -9.50 -31.29 -9.00
CA CYS A 363 -10.68 -30.54 -9.43
C CYS A 363 -10.24 -29.41 -10.36
N ILE A 364 -10.45 -29.58 -11.67
CA ILE A 364 -10.18 -28.52 -12.65
C ILE A 364 -11.27 -27.44 -12.71
N SER A 365 -12.34 -27.56 -11.91
CA SER A 365 -13.45 -26.61 -11.81
C SER A 365 -13.96 -26.54 -10.37
N PRO A 366 -14.58 -25.41 -9.95
CA PRO A 366 -15.12 -25.25 -8.60
C PRO A 366 -16.17 -26.29 -8.25
N VAL A 367 -16.05 -26.86 -7.06
CA VAL A 367 -17.06 -27.73 -6.44
C VAL A 367 -17.54 -27.11 -5.13
N LYS A 368 -18.84 -27.18 -4.87
CA LYS A 368 -19.42 -26.72 -3.60
C LYS A 368 -19.08 -27.72 -2.49
N LEU A 369 -18.57 -27.24 -1.37
CA LEU A 369 -18.23 -28.05 -0.21
C LEU A 369 -19.43 -28.21 0.72
N ASP A 370 -19.56 -29.37 1.37
CA ASP A 370 -20.60 -29.63 2.37
C ASP A 370 -20.14 -29.14 3.75
N VAL A 371 -20.11 -27.81 3.91
CA VAL A 371 -19.77 -27.13 5.15
C VAL A 371 -20.62 -25.87 5.30
N ASP A 372 -21.20 -25.69 6.47
CA ASP A 372 -22.13 -24.60 6.78
C ASP A 372 -21.58 -23.62 7.83
N ASN A 373 -22.23 -22.46 7.92
CA ASN A 373 -21.96 -21.43 8.93
C ASN A 373 -20.49 -20.99 9.01
N VAL A 374 -19.82 -20.89 7.85
CA VAL A 374 -18.39 -20.56 7.77
C VAL A 374 -18.18 -19.05 7.76
N ASP A 375 -17.50 -18.55 8.80
CA ASP A 375 -17.00 -17.17 8.87
C ASP A 375 -15.77 -16.99 7.97
N LYS A 376 -14.83 -17.94 7.99
CA LYS A 376 -13.58 -17.86 7.21
C LYS A 376 -13.17 -19.25 6.71
N ALA A 377 -12.85 -19.34 5.42
CA ALA A 377 -12.25 -20.53 4.81
C ALA A 377 -10.77 -20.28 4.52
N ILE A 378 -9.90 -21.21 4.93
CA ILE A 378 -8.45 -21.09 4.83
C ILE A 378 -7.92 -22.30 4.07
N ALA A 379 -7.32 -22.06 2.90
CA ALA A 379 -6.57 -23.06 2.18
C ALA A 379 -5.13 -23.11 2.72
N GLY A 380 -4.66 -24.29 3.14
CA GLY A 380 -3.32 -24.50 3.68
C GLY A 380 -2.34 -25.10 2.65
N LEU A 381 -1.46 -26.00 3.10
CA LEU A 381 -0.54 -26.72 2.19
C LEU A 381 -1.31 -27.66 1.25
N ASP A 382 -1.93 -28.68 1.82
CA ASP A 382 -2.82 -29.65 1.15
C ASP A 382 -3.99 -29.98 2.09
N ASN A 383 -4.34 -29.02 2.94
CA ASN A 383 -5.41 -29.10 3.93
C ASN A 383 -6.24 -27.81 3.90
N SER A 384 -7.43 -27.88 4.47
CA SER A 384 -8.39 -26.78 4.53
C SER A 384 -8.92 -26.64 5.94
N PHE A 385 -9.12 -25.40 6.35
CA PHE A 385 -9.71 -25.05 7.64
C PHE A 385 -10.91 -24.14 7.43
N PHE A 386 -11.91 -24.30 8.28
CA PHE A 386 -13.16 -23.56 8.25
C PHE A 386 -13.45 -23.07 9.66
N ILE A 387 -13.32 -21.76 9.88
CA ILE A 387 -13.74 -21.12 11.13
C ILE A 387 -15.23 -20.87 11.00
N LYS A 388 -16.04 -21.41 11.91
CA LYS A 388 -17.48 -21.19 11.94
C LYS A 388 -17.86 -19.95 12.74
N SER A 389 -19.09 -19.47 12.58
CA SER A 389 -19.62 -18.29 13.29
C SER A 389 -19.65 -18.43 14.82
N ASP A 390 -19.63 -19.66 15.33
CA ASP A 390 -19.50 -19.98 16.75
C ASP A 390 -18.04 -20.08 17.22
N LYS A 391 -17.08 -19.65 16.38
CA LYS A 391 -15.63 -19.68 16.62
C LYS A 391 -15.04 -21.07 16.83
N THR A 392 -15.77 -22.11 16.43
CA THR A 392 -15.21 -23.47 16.30
C THR A 392 -14.48 -23.63 14.97
N VAL A 393 -13.50 -24.53 14.93
CA VAL A 393 -12.73 -24.81 13.72
C VAL A 393 -13.02 -26.22 13.22
N TYR A 394 -13.26 -26.34 11.91
CA TYR A 394 -13.33 -27.61 11.20
C TYR A 394 -12.16 -27.70 10.22
N ALA A 395 -11.68 -28.91 9.95
CA ALA A 395 -10.58 -29.12 9.02
C ALA A 395 -10.69 -30.42 8.23
N CYS A 396 -9.99 -30.50 7.11
CA CYS A 396 -9.76 -31.71 6.34
C CYS A 396 -8.44 -31.61 5.56
N GLY A 397 -7.99 -32.72 5.02
CA GLY A 397 -6.84 -32.81 4.12
C GLY A 397 -5.60 -33.46 4.71
N ALA A 398 -4.44 -33.10 4.17
CA ALA A 398 -3.15 -33.65 4.56
C ALA A 398 -2.78 -33.36 6.03
N ASN A 399 -2.23 -34.38 6.69
CA ASN A 399 -1.82 -34.33 8.09
C ASN A 399 -0.43 -34.95 8.33
N THR A 400 0.43 -35.01 7.32
CA THR A 400 1.70 -35.76 7.37
C THR A 400 2.68 -35.24 8.42
N TYR A 401 2.50 -34.00 8.88
CA TYR A 401 3.28 -33.38 9.97
C TYR A 401 2.47 -33.16 11.25
N GLY A 402 1.20 -33.58 11.29
CA GLY A 402 0.28 -33.27 12.40
C GLY A 402 -0.39 -31.90 12.26
N GLN A 403 -0.46 -31.35 11.05
CA GLN A 403 -0.98 -30.00 10.77
C GLN A 403 -2.46 -29.82 11.17
N LEU A 404 -3.22 -30.92 11.29
CA LEU A 404 -4.63 -30.85 11.69
C LEU A 404 -4.83 -30.82 13.21
N GLY A 405 -3.78 -31.05 14.00
CA GLY A 405 -3.85 -30.99 15.47
C GLY A 405 -4.70 -32.08 16.12
N ASP A 406 -5.03 -33.16 15.41
CA ASP A 406 -5.93 -34.23 15.87
C ASP A 406 -5.24 -35.36 16.66
N GLY A 407 -3.96 -35.16 17.01
CA GLY A 407 -3.14 -36.15 17.70
C GLY A 407 -2.58 -37.25 16.80
N THR A 408 -2.93 -37.26 15.51
CA THR A 408 -2.51 -38.27 14.53
C THR A 408 -1.58 -37.70 13.45
N LEU A 409 -1.20 -38.53 12.47
CA LEU A 409 -0.57 -38.10 11.22
C LEU A 409 -1.39 -38.55 10.00
N ASN A 410 -2.64 -38.94 10.23
CA ASN A 410 -3.48 -39.50 9.19
C ASN A 410 -4.18 -38.37 8.44
N THR A 411 -4.11 -38.41 7.11
CA THR A 411 -4.95 -37.58 6.23
C THR A 411 -6.43 -37.77 6.58
N ARG A 412 -7.19 -36.68 6.55
CA ARG A 412 -8.64 -36.66 6.84
C ARG A 412 -9.41 -36.26 5.60
N THR A 413 -10.18 -37.17 5.03
CA THR A 413 -11.08 -36.85 3.91
C THR A 413 -12.43 -36.33 4.40
N ASP A 414 -12.77 -36.61 5.66
CA ASP A 414 -13.93 -36.04 6.33
C ASP A 414 -13.60 -34.64 6.88
N ILE A 415 -14.56 -33.71 6.76
CA ILE A 415 -14.47 -32.42 7.44
C ILE A 415 -14.83 -32.65 8.92
N PHE A 416 -13.84 -32.55 9.79
CA PHE A 416 -13.99 -32.86 11.21
C PHE A 416 -13.79 -31.62 12.09
N LYS A 417 -14.41 -31.60 13.28
CA LYS A 417 -14.19 -30.53 14.26
C LYS A 417 -12.81 -30.69 14.91
N VAL A 418 -11.97 -29.66 14.79
CA VAL A 418 -10.69 -29.56 15.48
C VAL A 418 -10.93 -29.31 16.97
N GLY A 419 -10.10 -29.89 17.84
CA GLY A 419 -10.22 -29.80 19.31
C GLY A 419 -9.81 -28.45 19.90
N ILE A 420 -10.25 -27.34 19.31
CA ILE A 420 -10.03 -25.97 19.77
C ILE A 420 -11.26 -25.09 19.46
N ASP A 421 -11.58 -24.18 20.39
CA ASP A 421 -12.70 -23.24 20.29
C ASP A 421 -12.19 -21.79 20.43
N ASN A 422 -13.09 -20.80 20.25
CA ASN A 422 -12.79 -19.36 20.32
C ASN A 422 -11.73 -18.88 19.33
N VAL A 423 -11.61 -19.53 18.17
CA VAL A 423 -10.61 -19.19 17.14
C VAL A 423 -11.14 -18.07 16.22
N VAL A 424 -10.33 -17.03 16.03
CA VAL A 424 -10.61 -15.91 15.12
C VAL A 424 -9.80 -15.96 13.84
N ASP A 425 -8.63 -16.61 13.86
CA ASP A 425 -7.81 -16.78 12.67
C ASP A 425 -7.05 -18.11 12.66
N VAL A 426 -6.76 -18.60 11.46
CA VAL A 426 -5.93 -19.76 11.20
C VAL A 426 -4.94 -19.43 10.09
N SER A 427 -3.66 -19.66 10.34
CA SER A 427 -2.63 -19.65 9.29
C SER A 427 -2.02 -21.04 9.17
N ALA A 428 -2.08 -21.61 7.96
CA ALA A 428 -1.76 -23.03 7.73
C ALA A 428 -0.83 -23.22 6.53
N SER A 429 0.32 -23.87 6.75
CA SER A 429 1.33 -24.29 5.78
C SER A 429 1.79 -25.71 6.17
N PHE A 430 3.10 -25.95 6.30
CA PHE A 430 3.65 -27.15 6.95
C PHE A 430 3.36 -27.18 8.46
N SER A 431 3.24 -26.00 9.09
CA SER A 431 2.71 -25.78 10.44
C SER A 431 1.31 -25.16 10.37
N THR A 432 0.54 -25.23 11.45
CA THR A 432 -0.75 -24.53 11.58
C THR A 432 -0.79 -23.78 12.90
N ILE A 433 -1.13 -22.50 12.82
CA ILE A 433 -1.35 -21.64 13.99
C ILE A 433 -2.82 -21.23 14.05
N PHE A 434 -3.44 -21.47 15.20
CA PHE A 434 -4.78 -21.01 15.57
C PHE A 434 -4.63 -19.80 16.49
N LEU A 435 -5.23 -18.67 16.11
CA LEU A 435 -5.30 -17.48 16.94
C LEU A 435 -6.69 -17.39 17.57
N THR A 436 -6.75 -17.24 18.89
CA THR A 436 -8.00 -17.14 19.64
C THR A 436 -8.40 -15.69 19.95
N GLU A 437 -9.67 -15.47 20.31
CA GLU A 437 -10.23 -14.14 20.62
C GLU A 437 -9.47 -13.37 21.71
N ASP A 438 -8.84 -14.08 22.66
CA ASP A 438 -8.06 -13.47 23.74
C ASP A 438 -6.61 -13.15 23.36
N GLY A 439 -6.24 -13.35 22.08
CA GLY A 439 -4.90 -13.16 21.55
C GLY A 439 -3.95 -14.31 21.80
N THR A 440 -4.38 -15.41 22.45
CA THR A 440 -3.54 -16.60 22.61
C THR A 440 -3.40 -17.32 21.27
N ALA A 441 -2.16 -17.64 20.90
CA ALA A 441 -1.85 -18.50 19.76
C ALA A 441 -1.60 -19.95 20.20
N TYR A 442 -2.07 -20.89 19.39
CA TYR A 442 -1.83 -22.31 19.52
C TYR A 442 -1.28 -22.88 18.20
N GLY A 443 -0.36 -23.84 18.27
CA GLY A 443 0.31 -24.40 17.11
C GLY A 443 0.26 -25.93 17.03
N CYS A 444 0.32 -26.47 15.82
CA CYS A 444 0.58 -27.88 15.52
C CYS A 444 1.26 -28.02 14.14
N GLY A 445 1.65 -29.23 13.76
CA GLY A 445 2.30 -29.49 12.47
C GLY A 445 3.83 -29.52 12.54
N ALA A 446 4.48 -29.15 11.44
CA ALA A 446 5.92 -29.19 11.31
C ALA A 446 6.61 -28.20 12.26
N ASN A 447 7.63 -28.65 12.98
CA ASN A 447 8.41 -27.81 13.89
C ASN A 447 9.92 -28.14 13.90
N GLY A 448 10.41 -28.81 12.85
CA GLY A 448 11.82 -29.19 12.73
C GLY A 448 12.81 -28.01 12.70
N PHE A 449 12.33 -26.82 12.35
CA PHE A 449 13.09 -25.56 12.37
C PHE A 449 12.65 -24.62 13.49
N GLY A 450 11.86 -25.09 14.47
CA GLY A 450 11.30 -24.23 15.51
C GLY A 450 10.21 -23.28 15.03
N GLN A 451 9.66 -23.48 13.82
CA GLN A 451 8.69 -22.55 13.20
C GLN A 451 7.37 -22.40 13.98
N LEU A 452 7.07 -23.24 14.98
CA LEU A 452 5.93 -23.02 15.88
C LEU A 452 6.23 -22.04 17.01
N GLY A 453 7.50 -21.77 17.32
CA GLY A 453 7.84 -20.89 18.44
C GLY A 453 7.62 -21.50 19.83
N ILE A 454 7.66 -22.83 19.97
CA ILE A 454 7.33 -23.53 21.23
C ILE A 454 8.56 -23.93 22.07
N GLY A 455 9.73 -23.37 21.80
CA GLY A 455 10.99 -23.67 22.50
C GLY A 455 11.56 -25.05 22.19
N SER A 456 11.18 -25.68 21.07
CA SER A 456 11.66 -27.01 20.68
C SER A 456 11.79 -27.15 19.15
N THR A 457 12.48 -28.20 18.70
CA THR A 457 12.64 -28.57 17.28
C THR A 457 11.98 -29.91 16.94
N ALA A 458 10.94 -30.31 17.69
CA ALA A 458 10.22 -31.55 17.41
C ALA A 458 9.69 -31.54 15.96
N THR A 459 10.01 -32.55 15.16
CA THR A 459 9.71 -32.50 13.72
C THR A 459 8.21 -32.42 13.42
N ALA A 460 7.37 -33.09 14.21
CA ALA A 460 5.92 -33.15 14.04
C ALA A 460 5.23 -33.00 15.41
N VAL A 461 4.44 -31.93 15.56
CA VAL A 461 3.67 -31.61 16.76
C VAL A 461 2.21 -31.91 16.48
N ARG A 462 1.75 -33.08 16.91
CA ARG A 462 0.44 -33.64 16.50
C ARG A 462 -0.73 -33.13 17.34
N ASN A 463 -0.44 -32.71 18.57
CA ASN A 463 -1.41 -32.11 19.47
C ASN A 463 -1.29 -30.60 19.39
N ILE A 464 -2.40 -29.90 19.56
CA ILE A 464 -2.43 -28.45 19.65
C ILE A 464 -1.69 -28.03 20.93
N VAL A 465 -0.67 -27.17 20.79
CA VAL A 465 0.15 -26.67 21.90
C VAL A 465 0.09 -25.15 21.97
N LYS A 466 0.10 -24.60 23.17
CA LYS A 466 0.11 -23.13 23.36
C LYS A 466 1.47 -22.55 22.95
N ILE A 467 1.44 -21.43 22.25
CA ILE A 467 2.61 -20.63 21.88
C ILE A 467 2.77 -19.50 22.92
N PRO A 468 3.99 -19.23 23.43
CA PRO A 468 4.21 -18.13 24.37
C PRO A 468 3.93 -16.76 23.72
N GLY A 469 3.22 -15.88 24.42
CA GLY A 469 2.90 -14.51 23.95
C GLY A 469 1.41 -14.28 23.70
N THR A 470 1.08 -13.06 23.29
CA THR A 470 -0.26 -12.61 22.89
C THR A 470 -0.16 -11.83 21.58
N TYR A 471 -1.10 -12.09 20.68
CA TYR A 471 -1.01 -11.66 19.29
C TYR A 471 -2.36 -11.19 18.74
N THR A 472 -2.30 -10.32 17.74
CA THR A 472 -3.45 -9.81 16.99
C THR A 472 -3.50 -10.37 15.57
N ALA A 473 -2.38 -10.86 15.02
CA ALA A 473 -2.32 -11.57 13.75
C ALA A 473 -1.20 -12.61 13.71
N VAL A 474 -1.36 -13.63 12.87
CA VAL A 474 -0.39 -14.71 12.66
C VAL A 474 -0.24 -15.05 11.18
N SER A 475 0.96 -15.42 10.75
CA SER A 475 1.22 -15.86 9.37
C SER A 475 2.30 -16.93 9.29
N THR A 476 1.96 -18.12 8.81
CA THR A 476 2.90 -19.24 8.63
C THR A 476 3.47 -19.29 7.22
N GLY A 477 4.80 -19.30 7.12
CA GLY A 477 5.54 -19.52 5.88
C GLY A 477 5.96 -20.98 5.68
N GLY A 478 6.98 -21.22 4.86
CA GLY A 478 7.52 -22.56 4.63
C GLY A 478 8.27 -23.13 5.83
N SER A 479 9.07 -22.30 6.52
CA SER A 479 9.95 -22.71 7.63
C SER A 479 10.05 -21.69 8.75
N HIS A 480 9.16 -20.70 8.76
CA HIS A 480 9.07 -19.65 9.77
C HIS A 480 7.61 -19.23 9.96
N THR A 481 7.36 -18.49 11.04
CA THR A 481 6.06 -17.92 11.38
C THR A 481 6.25 -16.50 11.87
N LEU A 482 5.46 -15.58 11.33
CA LEU A 482 5.33 -14.21 11.83
C LEU A 482 4.15 -14.11 12.79
N PHE A 483 4.32 -13.32 13.83
CA PHE A 483 3.27 -12.97 14.77
C PHE A 483 3.26 -11.45 14.94
N LEU A 484 2.08 -10.83 14.86
CA LEU A 484 1.91 -9.42 15.24
C LEU A 484 1.42 -9.39 16.67
N GLY A 485 2.28 -8.94 17.59
CA GLY A 485 1.93 -8.78 19.00
C GLY A 485 1.78 -7.31 19.34
N ASP A 486 1.60 -7.04 20.63
CA ASP A 486 1.52 -5.66 21.10
C ASP A 486 2.78 -4.94 20.68
N GLU A 487 3.98 -5.35 21.11
CA GLU A 487 5.27 -4.64 20.89
C GLU A 487 5.75 -4.54 19.44
N GLY A 488 5.07 -5.17 18.49
CA GLY A 488 5.46 -5.20 17.07
C GLY A 488 5.46 -6.60 16.48
N ILE A 489 6.35 -6.84 15.52
CA ILE A 489 6.42 -8.13 14.82
C ILE A 489 7.38 -9.06 15.54
N TYR A 490 6.93 -10.27 15.82
CA TYR A 490 7.75 -11.38 16.29
C TYR A 490 7.90 -12.40 15.18
N SER A 491 9.03 -13.11 15.17
CA SER A 491 9.23 -14.26 14.27
C SER A 491 9.81 -15.45 15.01
N ALA A 492 9.46 -16.65 14.56
CA ALA A 492 10.05 -17.91 14.97
C ALA A 492 10.35 -18.78 13.74
N GLY A 493 11.38 -19.62 13.81
CA GLY A 493 11.77 -20.52 12.74
C GLY A 493 13.16 -20.28 12.17
N ARG A 494 13.39 -20.81 10.96
CA ARG A 494 14.65 -20.72 10.22
C ARG A 494 14.88 -19.30 9.68
N ASN A 495 16.11 -18.78 9.75
CA ASN A 495 16.48 -17.46 9.22
C ASN A 495 17.60 -17.49 8.16
N GLN A 496 17.89 -18.64 7.56
CA GLN A 496 18.94 -18.81 6.52
C GLN A 496 18.76 -18.02 5.24
N HIS A 497 17.58 -17.46 5.04
CA HIS A 497 17.26 -16.53 3.97
C HIS A 497 16.81 -15.21 4.54
N LYS A 498 17.15 -14.86 5.79
CA LYS A 498 16.67 -13.65 6.50
C LYS A 498 15.14 -13.53 6.56
N GLN A 499 14.40 -14.62 6.36
CA GLN A 499 12.94 -14.64 6.30
C GLN A 499 12.26 -14.31 7.62
N CYS A 500 12.98 -14.47 8.75
CA CYS A 500 12.51 -14.05 10.06
C CYS A 500 12.80 -12.58 10.35
N GLY A 501 13.51 -11.86 9.47
CA GLY A 501 13.83 -10.44 9.64
C GLY A 501 15.01 -10.16 10.56
N PHE A 502 15.78 -11.19 10.94
CA PHE A 502 16.97 -11.04 11.77
C PHE A 502 18.26 -11.05 10.95
N GLU A 503 19.33 -10.44 11.48
CA GLU A 503 20.62 -10.35 10.82
C GLU A 503 21.38 -11.68 10.78
N ASP A 504 21.24 -12.51 11.82
CA ASP A 504 21.92 -13.79 11.92
C ASP A 504 21.33 -14.80 10.93
N ALA A 505 21.96 -14.91 9.76
CA ALA A 505 21.55 -15.82 8.71
C ALA A 505 21.54 -17.28 9.19
N ASP A 506 22.42 -17.70 10.10
CA ASP A 506 22.39 -19.08 10.61
C ASP A 506 21.39 -19.29 11.77
N GLY A 507 20.65 -18.23 12.12
CA GLY A 507 19.71 -18.21 13.23
C GLY A 507 18.53 -19.18 13.07
N ILE A 508 18.25 -19.90 14.15
CA ILE A 508 16.99 -20.63 14.35
C ILE A 508 16.33 -20.11 15.63
N TYR A 509 15.15 -19.52 15.49
CA TYR A 509 14.44 -18.85 16.57
C TYR A 509 13.35 -19.78 17.10
N LEU A 510 13.61 -20.41 18.25
CA LEU A 510 12.73 -21.45 18.79
C LEU A 510 11.50 -20.92 19.52
N THR A 511 11.48 -19.63 19.84
CA THR A 511 10.36 -18.90 20.46
C THR A 511 10.06 -17.66 19.62
N PRO A 512 8.84 -17.11 19.65
CA PRO A 512 8.56 -15.83 19.02
C PRO A 512 9.50 -14.76 19.59
N THR A 513 10.41 -14.30 18.74
CA THR A 513 11.41 -13.30 19.07
C THR A 513 11.04 -12.01 18.40
N LEU A 514 11.06 -10.89 19.13
CA LEU A 514 10.71 -9.58 18.59
C LEU A 514 11.74 -9.19 17.53
N ILE A 515 11.27 -8.82 16.33
CA ILE A 515 12.09 -8.21 15.30
C ILE A 515 12.28 -6.76 15.71
N SER A 516 13.46 -6.45 16.23
CA SER A 516 13.76 -5.15 16.84
C SER A 516 13.51 -3.97 15.90
N SER A 517 13.79 -4.11 14.59
CA SER A 517 13.53 -3.10 13.57
C SER A 517 12.04 -2.78 13.36
N PHE A 518 11.14 -3.67 13.78
CA PHE A 518 9.68 -3.47 13.74
C PHE A 518 9.07 -3.40 15.15
N SER A 519 9.88 -3.04 16.14
CA SER A 519 9.42 -2.74 17.50
C SER A 519 8.80 -1.34 17.57
N LYS A 520 7.80 -1.15 18.45
CA LYS A 520 7.32 0.18 18.84
C LYS A 520 8.45 1.09 19.35
N ASP A 521 9.43 0.50 20.04
CA ASP A 521 10.50 1.20 20.73
C ASP A 521 11.76 1.36 19.88
N ALA A 522 11.67 1.13 18.56
CA ALA A 522 12.86 1.15 17.69
C ALA A 522 13.57 2.51 17.70
N PHE A 523 12.80 3.60 17.62
CA PHE A 523 13.27 4.97 17.87
C PHE A 523 12.10 5.81 18.36
N LYS A 524 12.25 6.41 19.53
CA LYS A 524 11.24 7.30 20.11
C LYS A 524 11.71 8.74 19.98
N VAL A 525 11.00 9.55 19.20
CA VAL A 525 11.22 11.00 19.18
C VAL A 525 10.78 11.57 20.54
N THR A 526 11.70 12.25 21.22
CA THR A 526 11.45 12.86 22.53
C THR A 526 11.26 14.36 22.44
N ASN A 527 11.82 15.01 21.42
CA ASN A 527 11.74 16.46 21.25
C ASN A 527 11.99 16.88 19.79
N VAL A 528 11.41 17.98 19.34
CA VAL A 528 11.77 18.65 18.07
C VAL A 528 11.73 20.16 18.31
N TYR A 529 12.81 20.85 17.98
CA TYR A 529 12.89 22.30 18.16
C TYR A 529 13.82 22.96 17.14
N VAL A 530 13.74 24.29 17.02
CA VAL A 530 14.62 25.08 16.17
C VAL A 530 15.62 25.87 17.01
N ASP A 531 16.90 25.64 16.76
CA ASP A 531 17.99 26.48 17.25
C ASP A 531 18.18 27.67 16.30
N ASN A 532 17.48 28.77 16.62
CA ASN A 532 17.56 30.03 15.89
C ASN A 532 18.96 30.68 15.92
N THR A 533 19.82 30.30 16.87
CA THR A 533 21.18 30.88 16.97
C THR A 533 22.08 30.31 15.89
N ASN A 534 21.90 29.02 15.58
CA ASN A 534 22.72 28.29 14.62
C ASN A 534 21.99 27.97 13.30
N ASN A 535 20.74 28.42 13.15
CA ASN A 535 19.85 28.09 12.03
C ASN A 535 19.73 26.57 11.83
N LYS A 536 19.49 25.84 12.92
CA LYS A 536 19.34 24.39 12.89
C LYS A 536 17.95 23.96 13.34
N LEU A 537 17.43 22.94 12.68
CA LEU A 537 16.32 22.16 13.18
C LEU A 537 16.88 20.92 13.88
N VAL A 538 16.49 20.70 15.13
CA VAL A 538 17.04 19.64 15.97
C VAL A 538 15.93 18.69 16.36
N VAL A 539 16.19 17.39 16.18
CA VAL A 539 15.32 16.32 16.64
C VAL A 539 16.06 15.45 17.62
N GLU A 540 15.48 15.37 18.80
CA GLU A 540 15.97 14.52 19.85
C GLU A 540 15.14 13.23 19.91
N GLY A 541 15.81 12.12 20.12
CA GLY A 541 15.15 10.85 20.37
C GLY A 541 16.00 9.86 21.11
N THR A 542 15.39 8.79 21.57
CA THR A 542 16.07 7.66 22.20
C THR A 542 15.89 6.42 21.36
N SER A 543 16.96 5.65 21.17
CA SER A 543 16.88 4.29 20.66
C SER A 543 17.54 3.35 21.64
N ASN A 544 16.92 2.19 21.85
CA ASN A 544 17.55 1.08 22.56
C ASN A 544 18.28 0.12 21.61
N LEU A 545 18.25 0.39 20.30
CA LEU A 545 18.68 -0.54 19.25
C LEU A 545 19.88 -0.05 18.45
N TYR A 546 19.92 1.26 18.17
CA TYR A 546 20.92 1.84 17.30
C TYR A 546 22.08 2.38 18.13
N SER A 547 23.29 2.37 17.56
CA SER A 547 24.49 3.04 18.10
C SER A 547 24.86 4.30 17.30
N SER A 548 24.34 4.42 16.08
CA SER A 548 24.33 5.60 15.22
C SER A 548 23.03 5.61 14.40
N ILE A 549 22.56 6.80 14.04
CA ILE A 549 21.35 6.99 13.22
C ILE A 549 21.70 7.98 12.13
N ASP A 550 21.75 7.54 10.88
CA ASP A 550 21.77 8.47 9.76
C ASP A 550 20.33 8.94 9.56
N ALA A 551 20.11 10.24 9.38
CA ALA A 551 18.76 10.73 9.13
C ALA A 551 18.73 11.81 8.07
N ARG A 552 17.65 11.91 7.31
CA ARG A 552 17.40 13.05 6.41
C ARG A 552 16.01 13.62 6.62
N ILE A 553 15.86 14.90 6.35
CA ILE A 553 14.58 15.59 6.27
C ILE A 553 14.32 15.95 4.80
N ILE A 554 13.10 15.70 4.32
CA ILE A 554 12.65 16.13 2.99
C ILE A 554 11.86 17.43 3.11
N ILE A 555 12.17 18.43 2.29
CA ILE A 555 11.47 19.72 2.19
C ILE A 555 11.15 19.99 0.73
N GLY A 556 9.90 19.81 0.32
CA GLY A 556 9.55 19.83 -1.10
C GLY A 556 10.36 18.77 -1.87
N TYR A 557 11.24 19.21 -2.77
CA TYR A 557 12.15 18.35 -3.55
C TYR A 557 13.59 18.29 -3.00
N THR A 558 13.88 18.98 -1.89
CA THR A 558 15.22 19.09 -1.32
C THR A 558 15.41 18.13 -0.17
N TYR A 559 16.56 17.46 -0.13
CA TYR A 559 16.98 16.63 0.98
C TYR A 559 17.97 17.40 1.85
N LEU A 560 17.70 17.45 3.16
CA LEU A 560 18.65 17.90 4.17
C LEU A 560 19.10 16.70 4.97
N TYR A 561 20.40 16.43 5.01
CA TYR A 561 20.96 15.36 5.81
C TYR A 561 21.24 15.87 7.23
N ALA A 562 20.91 15.05 8.21
CA ALA A 562 21.20 15.35 9.61
C ALA A 562 22.69 15.18 9.86
N ASN A 563 23.25 16.07 10.67
CA ASN A 563 24.41 15.72 11.46
C ASN A 563 23.90 15.00 12.72
N SER A 564 24.22 13.71 12.83
CA SER A 564 23.77 12.86 13.93
C SER A 564 24.82 12.76 15.02
N THR A 565 24.44 13.05 16.25
CA THR A 565 25.30 12.85 17.42
C THR A 565 24.52 12.19 18.54
N VAL A 566 25.22 11.53 19.47
CA VAL A 566 24.60 10.93 20.66
C VAL A 566 25.26 11.51 21.88
N ASP A 567 24.46 12.01 22.82
CA ASP A 567 24.99 12.54 24.07
C ASP A 567 25.28 11.43 25.11
N ASN A 568 25.90 11.82 26.23
CA ASN A 568 26.26 10.88 27.29
C ASN A 568 25.05 10.24 28.00
N ASN A 569 23.83 10.73 27.77
CA ASN A 569 22.59 10.17 28.30
C ASN A 569 21.92 9.22 27.29
N GLY A 570 22.51 9.01 26.11
CA GLY A 570 21.95 8.16 25.06
C GLY A 570 20.87 8.84 24.23
N ILE A 571 20.77 10.17 24.29
CA ILE A 571 19.85 10.93 23.44
C ILE A 571 20.54 11.21 22.12
N TYR A 572 19.88 10.81 21.03
CA TYR A 572 20.26 11.14 19.67
C TYR A 572 19.85 12.57 19.36
N HIS A 573 20.78 13.36 18.84
CA HIS A 573 20.58 14.72 18.36
C HIS A 573 20.77 14.71 16.84
N LEU A 574 19.67 14.84 16.10
CA LEU A 574 19.65 14.92 14.64
C LEU A 574 19.52 16.39 14.23
N GLU A 575 20.62 16.99 13.80
CA GLU A 575 20.68 18.42 13.49
C GLU A 575 20.66 18.67 11.98
N TYR A 576 19.71 19.47 11.50
CA TYR A 576 19.54 19.81 10.10
C TYR A 576 19.81 21.30 9.88
N ASP A 577 20.71 21.62 8.95
CA ASP A 577 20.97 23.01 8.56
C ASP A 577 19.80 23.55 7.74
N ILE A 578 19.06 24.50 8.32
CA ILE A 578 17.91 25.13 7.69
C ILE A 578 18.21 26.56 7.21
N SER A 579 19.47 26.97 7.19
CA SER A 579 19.89 28.32 6.77
C SER A 579 19.51 28.68 5.33
N SER A 580 19.28 27.67 4.49
CA SER A 580 18.88 27.82 3.08
C SER A 580 17.37 27.91 2.87
N LEU A 581 16.56 27.71 3.91
CA LEU A 581 15.11 27.76 3.81
C LEU A 581 14.62 29.20 3.77
N SER A 582 13.70 29.48 2.84
CA SER A 582 12.97 30.74 2.80
C SER A 582 11.99 30.84 4.00
N LYS A 583 11.28 31.95 4.12
CA LYS A 583 10.20 32.05 5.13
C LYS A 583 8.97 31.31 4.61
N GLY A 584 8.45 30.32 5.36
CA GLY A 584 7.23 29.59 4.99
C GLY A 584 6.95 28.39 5.89
N ARG A 585 5.75 27.79 5.80
CA ARG A 585 5.42 26.54 6.51
C ARG A 585 6.08 25.37 5.79
N TYR A 586 6.84 24.56 6.52
CA TYR A 586 7.54 23.41 5.98
C TYR A 586 6.98 22.13 6.58
N SER A 587 6.58 21.20 5.71
CA SER A 587 6.35 19.81 6.08
C SER A 587 7.64 19.05 5.83
N PHE A 588 8.07 18.33 6.85
CA PHE A 588 9.32 17.60 6.85
C PHE A 588 9.03 16.11 6.89
N ILE A 589 9.92 15.34 6.29
CA ILE A 589 9.90 13.89 6.37
C ILE A 589 11.25 13.40 6.87
N PHE A 590 11.31 12.91 8.11
CA PHE A 590 12.44 12.17 8.65
C PHE A 590 12.55 10.81 7.99
N GLU A 591 13.71 10.46 7.47
CA GLU A 591 14.05 9.09 7.16
C GLU A 591 15.30 8.71 7.92
N MET A 592 15.22 7.69 8.78
CA MET A 592 16.40 7.11 9.41
C MET A 592 17.01 6.03 8.53
N TYR A 593 18.32 5.90 8.58
CA TYR A 593 19.15 4.94 7.87
C TYR A 593 20.12 4.31 8.86
N HIS A 594 20.41 3.04 8.60
CA HIS A 594 21.53 2.31 9.19
C HIS A 594 22.26 1.58 8.05
N GLU A 595 23.44 1.03 8.32
CA GLU A 595 24.21 0.13 7.42
C GLU A 595 23.41 -1.06 6.87
N TYR A 596 22.17 -1.27 7.34
CA TYR A 596 21.21 -2.22 6.77
C TYR A 596 19.80 -1.55 6.79
N PRO A 597 19.09 -1.51 5.66
CA PRO A 597 18.41 -0.34 5.11
C PRO A 597 16.92 -0.25 5.49
N TYR A 598 16.59 -0.11 6.76
CA TYR A 598 15.22 0.27 7.10
C TYR A 598 15.07 1.78 6.96
N LYS A 599 14.07 2.24 6.21
CA LYS A 599 13.62 3.65 6.19
C LYS A 599 12.41 3.82 7.10
N LEU A 600 12.61 4.30 8.32
CA LEU A 600 11.49 4.76 9.17
C LEU A 600 11.15 6.20 8.78
N ARG A 601 9.88 6.47 8.42
CA ARG A 601 9.43 7.76 7.92
C ARG A 601 8.55 8.50 8.93
N HIS A 602 8.96 9.68 9.42
CA HIS A 602 8.15 10.52 10.34
C HIS A 602 7.88 11.89 9.71
N SER A 603 6.68 12.47 9.88
CA SER A 603 6.36 13.80 9.37
C SER A 603 6.04 14.82 10.48
N PHE A 604 6.43 16.07 10.27
CA PHE A 604 6.06 17.20 11.14
C PHE A 604 6.03 18.50 10.35
N SER A 605 5.30 19.50 10.85
CA SER A 605 5.19 20.81 10.21
C SER A 605 5.80 21.90 11.10
N TYR A 606 6.49 22.87 10.49
CA TYR A 606 7.08 24.01 11.18
C TYR A 606 6.71 25.32 10.49
N ASN A 607 6.50 26.39 11.28
CA ASN A 607 6.26 27.74 10.79
C ASN A 607 7.24 28.74 11.45
N PRO A 608 8.22 29.29 10.72
CA PRO A 608 9.24 30.22 11.21
C PRO A 608 8.74 31.67 11.46
N LEU A 609 7.43 31.94 11.39
CA LEU A 609 6.87 33.30 11.48
C LEU A 609 6.29 33.69 12.86
N SER A 610 6.39 32.83 13.88
CA SER A 610 5.93 33.18 15.24
C SER A 610 7.11 33.49 16.16
N ASP A 611 7.14 34.70 16.74
CA ASP A 611 8.13 35.13 17.74
C ASP A 611 7.96 34.42 19.10
N ASN A 612 6.95 33.53 19.22
CA ASN A 612 6.72 32.64 20.34
C ASN A 612 6.66 31.20 19.82
N VAL A 613 7.71 30.44 20.13
CA VAL A 613 7.90 29.03 19.73
C VAL A 613 6.78 28.16 20.31
N ALA A 614 5.87 27.71 19.45
CA ALA A 614 5.12 26.48 19.62
C ALA A 614 5.09 25.76 18.27
N ALA A 615 5.78 24.63 18.16
CA ALA A 615 5.60 23.73 17.03
C ALA A 615 4.17 23.16 17.12
N GLU A 616 3.31 23.47 16.14
CA GLU A 616 2.08 22.70 15.94
C GLU A 616 2.48 21.30 15.47
N TYR A 617 2.48 20.35 16.39
CA TYR A 617 2.61 18.92 16.07
C TYR A 617 1.27 18.40 15.58
N SER A 618 1.04 18.54 14.28
CA SER A 618 -0.02 17.82 13.58
C SER A 618 0.58 16.60 12.90
N PHE A 619 0.24 15.41 13.39
CA PHE A 619 0.67 14.14 12.83
C PHE A 619 -0.24 13.79 11.64
N ASN A 620 0.19 14.09 10.41
CA ASN A 620 -0.51 13.69 9.19
C ASN A 620 0.43 12.87 8.29
N ILE A 621 0.00 11.66 7.95
CA ILE A 621 0.63 10.83 6.91
C ILE A 621 0.12 11.36 5.57
N GLU A 622 0.83 12.32 5.01
CA GLU A 622 0.59 12.78 3.65
C GLU A 622 1.52 12.08 2.66
N LYS A 623 0.85 11.49 1.69
CA LYS A 623 1.34 10.92 0.44
C LYS A 623 2.06 11.99 -0.38
N ILE A 624 3.38 11.87 -0.54
CA ILE A 624 4.13 12.75 -1.44
C ILE A 624 4.34 12.07 -2.78
N ASN A 625 3.68 12.65 -3.77
CA ASN A 625 3.97 12.55 -5.19
C ASN A 625 5.33 13.18 -5.48
N ASN A 626 6.29 12.41 -5.99
CA ASN A 626 7.39 12.99 -6.75
C ASN A 626 7.32 12.53 -8.20
N ILE A 627 6.79 13.46 -8.98
CA ILE A 627 6.96 13.68 -10.42
C ILE A 627 8.47 13.72 -10.72
N TYR A 628 8.89 13.06 -11.79
CA TYR A 628 10.13 13.42 -12.50
C TYR A 628 9.82 14.32 -13.69
#